data_AF-A0AAW8NCE7-F1
#
_entry.id   AF-A0AAW8NCE7-F1
#
_cell.length_a   1.000
_cell.length_b   1.000
_cell.length_c   1.000
_cell.angle_alpha   90.00
_cell.angle_beta   90.00
_cell.angle_gamma   90.00
#
_symmetry.space_group_name_H-M   'P 1'
#
loop_
_entity.id
_entity.type
_entity.pdbx_description
1 polymer ?
#
loop_
_entity_poly.entity_id
_entity_poly.type
_entity_poly.pdbx_seq_one_letter_code
_entity_poly.pdbx_strand_id
1 'polypeptide(L)'
;MDSFPRIVGKGVETVAHVVNRFMGLTDRLRFFFGPAARLDPDTPVVHRHDAFEQASEEELSHFVVETDAAGHHYAVRREDLEKQG
;
A
#
# COMPACT_ATOMS: atom_id res chain seq x y z
N MET A 1 54.85 -7.61 -23.51
CA MET A 1 54.15 -8.79 -22.95
C MET A 1 53.49 -8.25 -21.71
N ASP A 2 52.30 -7.70 -21.86
CA ASP A 2 51.75 -6.81 -20.84
C ASP A 2 50.61 -7.56 -20.16
N SER A 3 50.92 -8.13 -19.00
CA SER A 3 49.95 -8.82 -18.15
C SER A 3 49.22 -7.77 -17.31
N PHE A 4 47.98 -7.46 -17.69
CA PHE A 4 47.10 -6.62 -16.88
C PHE A 4 46.54 -7.42 -15.70
N PRO A 5 46.53 -6.87 -14.46
CA PRO A 5 45.96 -7.54 -13.32
C PRO A 5 44.44 -7.65 -13.47
N ARG A 6 43.92 -8.89 -13.52
CA ARG A 6 42.49 -9.20 -13.41
C ARG A 6 42.01 -8.76 -12.03
N ILE A 7 41.24 -7.69 -11.95
CA ILE A 7 40.45 -7.35 -10.76
C ILE A 7 39.27 -8.31 -10.72
N VAL A 8 39.51 -9.53 -10.21
CA VAL A 8 38.48 -10.56 -9.99
C VAL A 8 38.06 -10.53 -8.53
N GLY A 9 36.75 -10.53 -8.29
CA GLY A 9 36.19 -11.31 -7.19
C GLY A 9 35.17 -10.59 -6.32
N LYS A 10 35.56 -9.56 -5.56
CA LYS A 10 34.80 -9.20 -4.35
C LYS A 10 33.48 -8.43 -4.58
N GLY A 11 33.43 -7.55 -5.58
CA GLY A 11 32.27 -6.68 -5.80
C GLY A 11 31.03 -7.44 -6.29
N VAL A 12 31.24 -8.35 -7.25
CA VAL A 12 30.15 -9.13 -7.86
C VAL A 12 29.57 -10.15 -6.89
N GLU A 13 30.43 -10.78 -6.07
CA GLU A 13 30.01 -11.69 -4.99
C GLU A 13 29.16 -10.97 -3.94
N THR A 14 29.56 -9.77 -3.53
CA THR A 14 28.82 -8.99 -2.53
C THR A 14 27.43 -8.60 -3.04
N VAL A 15 27.32 -8.16 -4.30
CA VAL A 15 26.03 -7.82 -4.92
C VAL A 15 25.13 -9.05 -5.02
N ALA A 16 25.67 -10.21 -5.43
CA ALA A 16 24.91 -11.46 -5.50
C ALA A 16 24.39 -11.89 -4.12
N HIS A 17 25.18 -11.73 -3.06
CA HIS A 17 24.75 -12.02 -1.69
C HIS A 17 23.62 -11.10 -1.21
N VAL A 18 23.69 -9.81 -1.53
CA VAL A 18 22.63 -8.84 -1.17
C VAL A 18 21.33 -9.15 -1.90
N VAL A 19 21.39 -9.44 -3.20
CA VAL A 19 20.20 -9.81 -4.00
C VAL A 19 19.56 -11.10 -3.49
N ASN A 20 20.36 -12.14 -3.22
CA ASN A 20 19.83 -13.40 -2.66
C ASN A 20 19.15 -13.20 -1.30
N ARG A 21 19.74 -12.36 -0.43
CA ARG A 21 19.16 -12.07 0.88
C ARG A 21 17.86 -11.27 0.77
N PHE A 22 17.81 -10.30 -0.13
CA PHE A 22 16.59 -9.54 -0.43
C PHE A 22 15.49 -10.45 -0.96
N MET A 23 15.79 -11.27 -1.97
CA MET A 23 14.83 -12.23 -2.53
C MET A 23 14.29 -13.18 -1.46
N GLY A 24 15.15 -13.73 -0.60
CA GLY A 24 14.73 -14.60 0.51
C GLY A 24 13.88 -13.90 1.57
N LEU A 25 14.12 -12.62 1.85
CA LEU A 25 13.28 -11.81 2.75
C LEU A 25 11.90 -11.55 2.14
N THR A 26 11.86 -11.17 0.86
CA THR A 26 10.60 -10.90 0.16
C THR A 26 9.77 -12.17 -0.07
N ASP A 27 10.41 -13.33 -0.25
CA ASP A 27 9.70 -14.61 -0.40
C ASP A 27 8.95 -15.00 0.90
N ARG A 28 9.48 -14.62 2.08
CA ARG A 28 8.78 -14.84 3.35
C ARG A 28 7.51 -14.00 3.48
N LEU A 29 7.44 -12.84 2.83
CA LEU A 29 6.24 -12.01 2.82
C LEU A 29 5.09 -12.68 2.05
N ARG A 30 5.37 -13.63 1.16
CA ARG A 30 4.37 -14.47 0.48
C ARG A 30 3.50 -15.28 1.45
N PHE A 31 4.00 -15.62 2.64
CA PHE A 31 3.21 -16.31 3.66
C PHE A 31 2.13 -15.41 4.27
N PHE A 32 2.34 -14.09 4.28
CA PHE A 32 1.38 -13.12 4.80
C PHE A 32 0.47 -12.56 3.70
N PHE A 33 1.02 -12.24 2.53
CA PHE A 33 0.27 -11.63 1.42
C PHE A 33 -0.26 -12.63 0.39
N GLY A 34 0.06 -13.92 0.53
CA GLY A 34 -0.26 -14.96 -0.44
C GLY A 34 0.70 -14.96 -1.64
N PRO A 35 0.55 -15.94 -2.56
CA PRO A 35 1.27 -15.97 -3.83
C PRO A 35 1.16 -14.63 -4.56
N ALA A 36 2.24 -14.20 -5.22
CA ALA A 36 2.17 -13.21 -6.29
C ALA A 36 1.45 -13.83 -7.51
N ALA A 37 0.19 -14.23 -7.32
CA ALA A 37 -0.70 -14.52 -8.42
C ALA A 37 -0.88 -13.19 -9.13
N ARG A 38 -0.43 -13.13 -10.39
CA ARG A 38 -0.95 -12.13 -11.32
C ARG A 38 -2.46 -12.35 -11.31
N LEU A 39 -3.18 -11.49 -10.60
CA LEU A 39 -4.61 -11.37 -10.75
C LEU A 39 -4.81 -11.19 -12.25
N ASP A 40 -5.54 -12.12 -12.85
CA ASP A 40 -5.93 -12.03 -14.24
C ASP A 40 -6.53 -10.62 -14.44
N PRO A 41 -5.91 -9.76 -15.28
CA PRO A 41 -6.36 -8.38 -15.42
C PRO A 41 -7.78 -8.29 -15.98
N ASP A 42 -8.28 -9.36 -16.59
CA ASP A 42 -9.64 -9.46 -17.12
C ASP A 42 -10.65 -9.95 -16.07
N THR A 43 -10.20 -10.33 -14.88
CA THR A 43 -11.10 -10.68 -13.78
C THR A 43 -11.66 -9.41 -13.13
N PRO A 44 -12.99 -9.19 -13.16
CA PRO A 44 -13.58 -8.00 -12.57
C PRO A 44 -13.38 -8.00 -11.05
N VAL A 45 -12.94 -6.86 -10.51
CA VAL A 45 -12.81 -6.66 -9.06
C VAL A 45 -14.22 -6.57 -8.46
N VAL A 46 -14.74 -7.70 -7.96
CA VAL A 46 -16.04 -7.73 -7.28
C VAL A 46 -15.85 -7.18 -5.87
N HIS A 47 -16.33 -5.95 -5.65
CA HIS A 47 -16.40 -5.35 -4.31
C HIS A 47 -17.55 -6.03 -3.59
N ARG A 48 -17.23 -6.87 -2.60
CA ARG A 48 -18.24 -7.55 -1.81
C ARG A 48 -18.51 -6.73 -0.55
N HIS A 49 -19.61 -5.99 -0.59
CA HIS A 49 -20.13 -5.30 0.59
C HIS A 49 -20.52 -6.32 1.65
N ASP A 50 -19.73 -6.39 2.71
CA ASP A 50 -20.10 -7.11 3.91
C ASP A 50 -20.89 -6.18 4.86
N ALA A 51 -21.40 -6.75 5.95
CA ALA A 51 -22.19 -5.98 6.91
C ALA A 51 -21.40 -4.83 7.56
N PHE A 52 -20.06 -4.91 7.59
CA PHE A 52 -19.20 -3.86 8.15
C PHE A 52 -19.04 -2.70 7.17
N GLU A 53 -18.89 -2.97 5.87
CA GLU A 53 -18.87 -1.92 4.85
C GLU A 53 -20.17 -1.11 4.85
N GLN A 54 -21.31 -1.79 4.94
CA GLN A 54 -22.61 -1.11 4.95
C GLN A 54 -22.87 -0.30 6.23
N ALA A 55 -22.47 -0.82 7.39
CA ALA A 55 -22.54 -0.07 8.65
C ALA A 55 -21.63 1.17 8.63
N SER A 56 -20.46 1.07 7.98
CA SER A 56 -19.53 2.19 7.83
C SER A 56 -20.10 3.28 6.92
N GLU A 57 -20.78 2.91 5.83
CA GLU A 57 -21.47 3.88 4.97
C GLU A 57 -22.58 4.64 5.69
N GLU A 58 -23.38 3.93 6.51
CA GLU A 58 -24.42 4.55 7.33
C GLU A 58 -23.81 5.55 8.32
N GLU A 59 -22.75 5.18 9.04
CA GLU A 59 -22.04 6.07 9.97
C GLU A 59 -21.46 7.30 9.25
N LEU A 60 -20.85 7.11 8.07
CA LEU A 60 -20.24 8.19 7.29
C LEU A 60 -21.28 9.18 6.72
N SER A 61 -22.52 8.75 6.49
CA SER A 61 -23.60 9.60 5.95
C SER A 61 -23.95 10.80 6.84
N HIS A 62 -23.58 10.73 8.12
CA HIS A 62 -23.80 11.77 9.11
C HIS A 62 -22.72 12.86 9.12
N PHE A 63 -21.67 12.75 8.31
CA PHE A 63 -20.60 13.74 8.23
C PHE A 63 -20.73 14.62 6.98
N VAL A 64 -20.35 15.89 7.12
CA VAL A 64 -20.19 16.87 6.04
C VAL A 64 -18.74 17.34 6.03
N VAL A 65 -18.20 17.58 4.84
CA VAL A 65 -16.85 18.12 4.70
C VAL A 65 -16.92 19.65 4.75
N GLU A 66 -16.27 20.24 5.75
CA GLU A 66 -16.03 21.68 5.83
C GLU A 66 -14.63 22.02 5.37
N THR A 67 -14.48 23.20 4.76
CA THR A 67 -13.19 23.73 4.34
C THR A 67 -12.93 25.04 5.05
N ASP A 68 -11.81 25.14 5.76
CA ASP A 68 -11.42 26.38 6.43
C ASP A 68 -10.87 27.42 5.44
N ALA A 69 -10.68 28.65 5.90
CA ALA A 69 -10.13 29.74 5.07
C ALA A 69 -8.66 29.51 4.62
N ALA A 70 -7.96 28.55 5.24
CA ALA A 70 -6.62 28.13 4.85
C ALA A 70 -6.62 26.98 3.82
N GLY A 71 -7.79 26.41 3.50
CA GLY A 71 -7.99 25.34 2.55
C GLY A 71 -7.89 23.93 3.12
N HIS A 72 -7.92 23.75 4.45
CA HIS A 72 -7.93 22.42 5.07
C HIS A 72 -9.36 21.85 5.10
N HIS A 73 -9.49 20.56 4.79
CA HIS A 73 -10.77 19.85 4.77
C HIS A 73 -10.93 18.96 6.00
N TYR A 74 -12.04 19.12 6.72
CA TYR A 74 -12.37 18.31 7.90
C TYR A 74 -13.78 17.74 7.80
N ALA A 75 -13.97 16.53 8.32
CA ALA A 75 -15.29 15.94 8.47
C ALA A 75 -15.93 16.44 9.77
N VAL A 76 -17.10 17.06 9.67
CA VAL A 76 -17.88 17.56 10.80
C VAL A 76 -19.22 16.83 10.82
N ARG A 77 -19.70 16.47 12.01
CA ARG A 77 -21.01 15.83 12.15
C ARG A 77 -22.13 16.83 11.85
N ARG A 78 -23.13 16.40 11.08
CA ARG A 78 -24.28 17.23 10.68
C ARG A 78 -25.02 17.84 11.86
N GLU A 79 -25.22 17.07 12.93
CA GLU A 79 -25.91 17.54 14.14
C GLU A 79 -25.18 18.67 14.87
N ASP A 80 -23.87 18.82 14.65
CA ASP A 80 -23.07 19.87 15.29
C ASP A 80 -23.09 21.16 14.46
N LEU A 81 -23.25 21.06 13.13
CA LEU A 81 -23.54 22.20 12.26
C LEU A 81 -24.91 22.83 12.57
N GLU A 82 -25.94 22.00 12.72
CA GLU A 82 -27.32 22.47 12.95
C GLU A 82 -27.50 23.20 14.29
N LYS A 83 -26.63 22.93 15.28
CA LYS A 83 -26.63 23.63 16.58
C LYS A 83 -25.86 24.96 16.58
N GLN A 84 -25.08 25.22 15.54
CA GLN A 84 -24.25 26.42 15.41
C GLN A 84 -24.90 27.53 14.58
N GLY A 85 -26.05 27.27 13.94
CA GLY A 85 -26.87 28.25 13.22
C GLY A 85 -27.97 28.84 14.09
#